data_AF-A0A450VYV3-F1
#
_entry.id   AF-A0A450VYV3-F1
#
_cell.length_a   1.000
_cell.length_b   1.000
_cell.length_c   1.000
_cell.angle_alpha   90.00
_cell.angle_beta   90.00
_cell.angle_gamma   90.00
#
_symmetry.space_group_name_H-M   'P 1'
#
loop_
_entity.id
_entity.type
_entity.pdbx_description
1 polymer ?
#
loop_
_entity_poly.entity_id
_entity_poly.type
_entity_poly.pdbx_seq_one_letter_code
_entity_poly.pdbx_strand_id
1 'polypeptide(L)' 'RTARVTRVGPEATGTYHSDLAVALHTSNRFELMVINPKAAKHYAKARMTRCKT' A
#
# COMPACT_ATOMS: atom_id res chain seq x y z
N ARG A 1 -19.01 0.63 16.45
CA ARG A 1 -17.86 -0.30 16.46
C ARG A 1 -16.78 0.29 15.57
N THR A 2 -15.66 0.75 16.14
CA THR A 2 -14.55 1.33 15.35
C THR A 2 -13.69 0.21 14.79
N ALA A 3 -13.41 0.23 13.49
CA ALA A 3 -12.48 -0.72 12.89
C ALA A 3 -11.06 -0.44 13.42
N ARG A 4 -10.35 -1.48 13.87
CA ARG A 4 -8.94 -1.37 14.24
C ARG A 4 -8.10 -1.68 13.01
N VAL A 5 -7.31 -0.69 12.57
CA VAL A 5 -6.36 -0.86 11.48
C VAL A 5 -5.04 -1.37 12.06
N THR A 6 -4.56 -2.50 11.53
CA THR A 6 -3.29 -3.13 11.95
C THR A 6 -2.22 -3.07 10.86
N ARG A 7 -2.61 -2.87 9.60
CA ARG A 7 -1.72 -2.83 8.44
C ARG A 7 -2.11 -1.70 7.49
N VAL A 8 -1.12 -1.02 6.93
CA VAL A 8 -1.29 0.07 5.98
C VAL A 8 -0.50 -0.20 4.70
N GLY A 9 -1.14 0.04 3.55
CA GLY A 9 -0.57 -0.21 2.22
C GLY A 9 -0.66 1.02 1.31
N PRO A 10 0.18 2.06 1.46
CA PRO A 10 0.17 3.19 0.53
C PRO A 10 0.63 2.77 -0.88
N GLU A 11 -0.01 3.34 -1.90
CA GLU A 11 0.39 3.16 -3.31
C GLU A 11 1.56 4.10 -3.66
N ALA A 12 2.55 3.57 -4.38
CA ALA A 12 3.72 4.30 -4.85
C ALA A 12 3.44 5.09 -6.14
N THR A 13 2.44 5.97 -6.12
CA THR A 13 2.07 6.86 -7.24
C THR A 13 2.88 8.16 -7.21
N GLY A 14 4.11 8.12 -7.74
CA GLY A 14 4.96 9.32 -7.91
C GLY A 14 5.75 9.74 -6.65
N THR A 15 6.00 11.05 -6.50
CA THR A 15 6.82 11.66 -5.42
C THR A 15 6.13 11.71 -4.04
N TYR A 16 4.92 11.17 -3.93
CA TYR A 16 4.13 11.30 -2.70
C TYR A 16 4.16 10.02 -1.87
N HIS A 17 4.28 10.26 -0.55
CA HIS A 17 4.14 9.32 0.57
C HIS A 17 5.40 8.60 1.08
N SER A 18 6.61 8.92 0.62
CA SER A 18 7.83 8.42 1.29
C SER A 18 7.89 8.90 2.75
N ASP A 19 7.66 10.18 3.01
CA ASP A 19 7.67 10.72 4.38
C ASP A 19 6.53 10.15 5.23
N LEU A 20 5.36 9.92 4.64
CA LEU A 20 4.24 9.28 5.32
C LEU A 20 4.57 7.81 5.65
N ALA A 21 5.15 7.07 4.71
CA ALA A 21 5.61 5.71 4.92
C ALA A 21 6.67 5.66 6.04
N VAL A 22 7.63 6.59 6.04
CA VAL A 22 8.63 6.70 7.10
C VAL A 22 7.99 7.04 8.44
N ALA A 23 7.05 7.99 8.49
CA ALA A 23 6.35 8.34 9.73
C ALA A 23 5.51 7.16 10.28
N LEU A 24 4.81 6.44 9.40
CA LEU A 24 4.05 5.24 9.77
C LEU A 24 4.98 4.12 10.27
N HIS A 25 6.10 3.90 9.61
CA HIS A 25 7.10 2.93 10.03
C HIS A 25 7.70 3.28 11.40
N THR A 26 8.08 4.55 11.58
CA THR A 26 8.66 5.07 12.84
C THR A 26 7.67 4.95 14.01
N SER A 27 6.37 5.08 13.75
CA SER A 27 5.35 4.92 14.79
C SER A 27 5.30 3.51 15.39
N ASN A 28 5.83 2.50 14.68
CA ASN A 28 5.82 1.08 15.04
C ASN A 28 4.44 0.52 15.45
N ARG A 29 3.36 1.19 15.05
CA ARG A 29 1.97 0.83 15.37
C ARG A 29 1.32 -0.04 14.30
N PHE A 30 1.85 -0.01 13.09
CA PHE A 30 1.25 -0.66 11.93
C PHE A 30 2.30 -1.44 11.16
N GLU A 31 1.88 -2.58 10.61
CA GLU A 31 2.63 -3.22 9.56
C GLU A 31 2.51 -2.39 8.28
N LEU A 32 3.64 -2.08 7.63
CA LEU A 32 3.68 -1.20 6.48
C LEU A 32 4.18 -1.96 5.25
N MET A 33 3.48 -1.79 4.13
CA MET A 33 3.92 -2.24 2.80
C MET A 33 3.71 -1.12 1.80
N VAL A 34 4.70 -0.80 0.98
CA VAL A 34 4.53 0.16 -0.13
C VAL A 34 4.18 -0.61 -1.40
N ILE A 35 3.02 -0.31 -1.99
CA ILE A 35 2.49 -1.06 -3.15
C ILE A 35 2.92 -0.36 -4.44
N ASN A 36 3.62 -1.07 -5.32
CA ASN A 36 3.86 -0.62 -6.69
C ASN A 36 2.61 -0.89 -7.56
N PRO A 37 1.88 0.15 -8.02
CA PRO A 37 0.63 -0.05 -8.77
C PRO A 37 0.86 -0.75 -10.12
N LYS A 38 2.02 -0.53 -10.76
CA LYS A 38 2.39 -1.23 -12.01
C LYS A 38 2.59 -2.73 -11.75
N ALA A 39 3.25 -3.10 -10.64
CA ALA A 39 3.42 -4.49 -10.27
C ALA A 39 2.07 -5.14 -9.90
N ALA A 40 1.25 -4.46 -9.09
CA ALA A 40 -0.09 -4.92 -8.72
C ALA A 40 -0.98 -5.16 -9.95
N LYS A 41 -0.96 -4.24 -10.91
CA LYS A 41 -1.68 -4.37 -12.18
C LYS A 41 -1.21 -5.56 -13.02
N HIS A 42 0.10 -5.76 -13.16
CA HIS A 42 0.63 -6.91 -13.90
C HIS A 42 0.27 -8.23 -13.22
N TYR A 43 0.38 -8.31 -11.89
CA TYR A 43 -0.01 -9.50 -11.14
C TYR A 43 -1.51 -9.79 -11.32
N ALA A 44 -2.36 -8.79 -11.21
CA ALA A 44 -3.80 -8.96 -11.42
C ALA A 44 -4.14 -9.41 -12.84
N LYS A 45 -3.45 -8.85 -13.86
CA LYS A 45 -3.56 -9.27 -15.26
C LYS A 45 -3.16 -10.73 -15.45
N ALA A 46 -2.05 -11.16 -14.85
CA ALA A 46 -1.60 -12.56 -14.90
C ALA A 46 -2.64 -13.51 -14.27
N ARG A 47 -3.33 -13.07 -13.22
CA ARG A 47 -4.43 -13.82 -12.60
C ARG A 47 -5.77 -13.71 -13.33
N MET A 48 -5.85 -12.98 -14.45
CA MET A 48 -7.12 -12.67 -15.14
C MET A 48 -8.16 -12.02 -14.22
N THR A 49 -7.71 -11.25 -13.23
CA THR A 49 -8.56 -10.55 -12.27
C THR A 49 -8.53 -9.05 -12.52
N ARG A 50 -9.69 -8.39 -12.37
CA ARG A 50 -9.74 -6.92 -12.44
C ARG A 50 -9.06 -6.31 -11.22
N CYS A 51 -8.15 -5.37 -11.46
CA CYS A 51 -7.57 -4.51 -10.44
C CYS A 51 -7.92 -3.05 -10.77
N LYS A 52 -8.38 -2.30 -9.76
CA LYS A 52 -8.71 -0.88 -9.90
C LYS A 52 -7.53 0.04 -9.56
N THR A 53 -6.48 -0.51 -8.95
CA THR A 53 -5.18 0.14 -8.71
C THR A 53 -4.50 0.43 -10.05
#